data_AF-A0A1F5NHY4-F1
#
_entry.id   AF-A0A1F5NHY4-F1
#
_cell.length_a   1.000
_cell.length_b   1.000
_cell.length_c   1.000
_cell.angle_alpha   90.00
_cell.angle_beta   90.00
_cell.angle_gamma   90.00
#
_symmetry.space_group_name_H-M   'P 1'
#
loop_
_entity.id
_entity.type
_entity.pdbx_description
1 polymer ?
#
loop_
_entity_poly.entity_id
_entity_poly.type
_entity_poly.pdbx_seq_one_letter_code
_entity_poly.pdbx_strand_id
1 'polypeptide(L)' 'MLEIAEPIDVRVLFKKNIVAPYSFSWRGREIKIDKINLMHTSKNGAALFYHFSVSSEGNFYRLRFDTNKMGWMLEAVEED' A
#
# COMPACT_ATOMS: atom_id res chain seq x y z
N MET A 1 3.18 -14.39 4.32
CA MET A 1 2.10 -13.37 4.27
C MET A 1 0.71 -13.95 4.46
N LEU A 2 -0.08 -13.34 5.34
CA LEU A 2 -1.52 -13.53 5.52
C LEU A 2 -2.29 -12.54 4.63
N GLU A 3 -3.25 -13.03 3.85
CA GLU A 3 -4.15 -12.19 3.02
C GLU A 3 -5.21 -11.51 3.90
N ILE A 4 -5.43 -10.21 3.69
CA ILE A 4 -6.30 -9.35 4.52
C ILE A 4 -7.45 -8.73 3.70
N ALA A 5 -7.12 -8.10 2.57
CA ALA A 5 -8.06 -7.41 1.67
C ALA A 5 -8.95 -6.34 2.36
N GLU A 6 -8.37 -5.50 3.23
CA GLU A 6 -9.07 -4.45 3.98
C GLU A 6 -8.84 -3.05 3.37
N PRO A 7 -9.85 -2.17 3.30
CA PRO A 7 -9.65 -0.77 2.94
C PRO A 7 -8.87 -0.04 4.04
N ILE A 8 -7.96 0.83 3.64
CA ILE A 8 -7.12 1.61 4.56
C ILE A 8 -6.98 3.06 4.10
N ASP A 9 -6.75 3.97 5.05
CA ASP A 9 -6.36 5.35 4.75
C ASP A 9 -4.84 5.45 4.66
N VAL A 10 -4.34 6.12 3.62
CA VAL A 10 -2.91 6.22 3.32
C VAL A 10 -2.51 7.67 3.12
N ARG A 11 -1.48 8.13 3.85
CA ARG A 11 -0.79 9.38 3.55
C ARG A 11 0.21 9.13 2.44
N VAL A 12 0.14 9.93 1.39
CA VAL A 12 0.95 9.76 0.18
C VAL A 12 1.79 10.99 -0.09
N LEU A 13 2.97 10.76 -0.66
CA LEU A 13 3.80 11.80 -1.25
C LEU A 13 3.76 11.63 -2.77
N PHE A 14 3.25 12.64 -3.46
CA PHE A 14 3.44 12.75 -4.91
C PHE A 14 4.86 13.24 -5.18
N LYS A 15 5.78 12.32 -5.48
CA LYS A 15 7.17 12.63 -5.80
C LYS A 15 7.34 12.62 -7.31
N LYS A 16 7.31 13.81 -7.91
CA LYS A 16 7.32 13.98 -9.37
C LYS A 16 6.15 13.21 -9.99
N ASN A 17 6.44 12.11 -10.70
CA ASN A 17 5.45 11.33 -11.44
C ASN A 17 5.10 10.00 -10.74
N ILE A 18 5.47 9.85 -9.46
CA ILE A 18 5.27 8.61 -8.71
C ILE A 18 4.50 8.92 -7.42
N VAL A 19 3.50 8.10 -7.12
CA VAL A 19 2.84 8.05 -5.82
C VAL A 19 3.69 7.21 -4.88
N ALA A 20 4.20 7.80 -3.80
CA ALA A 20 4.96 7.09 -2.78
C ALA A 20 4.17 7.08 -1.46
N PRO A 21 3.66 5.93 -1.00
CA PRO A 21 2.99 5.85 0.29
C PRO A 21 4.00 6.18 1.42
N TYR A 22 3.56 6.98 2.38
CA TYR A 22 4.37 7.45 3.51
C TYR A 22 3.97 6.79 4.82
N SER A 23 2.68 6.67 5.07
CA SER A 23 2.11 5.96 6.22
C SER A 23 0.68 5.53 5.91
N PHE A 24 0.17 4.56 6.66
CA PHE A 24 -1.22 4.13 6.54
C PHE A 24 -1.83 3.83 7.91
N SER A 25 -3.16 3.94 8.01
CA SER A 25 -3.89 3.64 9.24
C SER A 25 -4.46 2.23 9.16
N TRP A 26 -4.11 1.39 10.12
CA TRP A 26 -4.61 0.03 10.23
C TRP A 26 -4.77 -0.36 11.70
N ARG A 27 -5.90 -0.98 12.06
CA ARG A 27 -6.25 -1.38 13.44
C ARG A 27 -6.08 -0.28 14.49
N GLY A 28 -6.47 0.95 14.14
CA GLY A 28 -6.40 2.11 15.04
C GLY A 28 -4.98 2.64 15.28
N ARG A 29 -3.98 2.13 14.56
CA ARG A 29 -2.59 2.61 14.61
C ARG A 29 -2.20 3.22 13.28
N GLU A 30 -1.42 4.30 13.33
CA GLU A 30 -0.71 4.78 12.16
C GLU A 30 0.61 4.02 12.02
N ILE A 31 0.79 3.36 10.88
CA ILE A 31 1.98 2.58 10.54
C ILE A 31 2.80 3.41 9.55
N LYS A 32 3.98 3.85 9.99
CA LYS A 32 4.90 4.64 9.16
C LYS A 32 5.74 3.71 8.30
N ILE A 33 5.81 4.00 7.01
CA ILE A 33 6.59 3.18 6.07
C ILE A 33 8.07 3.56 6.17
N ASP A 34 8.90 2.56 6.50
CA ASP A 34 10.36 2.74 6.55
C ASP A 34 10.96 2.65 5.14
N LYS A 35 10.46 1.69 4.35
CA LYS A 35 10.99 1.40 3.02
C LYS A 35 9.90 0.85 2.09
N ILE A 36 9.92 1.32 0.85
CA ILE A 36 9.23 0.69 -0.27
C ILE A 36 10.21 -0.32 -0.91
N ASN A 37 9.92 -1.60 -0.78
CA ASN A 37 10.77 -2.69 -1.27
C ASN A 37 10.52 -3.00 -2.74
N LEU A 38 9.27 -2.92 -3.17
CA LEU A 38 8.85 -3.17 -4.54
C LEU A 38 7.67 -2.28 -4.89
N MET A 39 7.68 -1.75 -6.12
CA MET A 39 6.54 -1.08 -6.72
C MET A 39 6.33 -1.65 -8.11
N HIS A 40 5.11 -2.06 -8.42
CA HIS A 40 4.71 -2.46 -9.77
C HIS A 40 3.26 -2.08 -10.03
N THR A 41 2.83 -2.21 -11.28
CA THR A 41 1.45 -1.91 -11.68
C THR A 41 0.80 -3.13 -12.32
N SER A 42 -0.50 -3.31 -12.08
CA SER A 42 -1.32 -4.27 -12.79
C SER A 42 -2.52 -3.57 -13.45
N LYS A 43 -3.13 -4.22 -14.44
CA LYS A 43 -4.35 -3.73 -15.09
C LYS A 43 -5.45 -4.78 -15.00
N ASN A 44 -6.66 -4.35 -14.67
CA ASN A 44 -7.87 -5.16 -14.81
C ASN A 44 -8.91 -4.36 -15.59
N GLY A 45 -9.06 -4.70 -16.88
CA GLY A 45 -9.82 -3.87 -17.81
C GLY A 45 -9.25 -2.45 -17.88
N ALA A 46 -10.10 -1.47 -17.58
CA ALA A 46 -9.71 -0.05 -17.54
C ALA A 46 -9.07 0.39 -16.21
N ALA A 47 -9.08 -0.46 -15.16
CA ALA A 47 -8.50 -0.13 -13.88
C ALA A 47 -6.98 -0.35 -13.89
N LEU A 48 -6.23 0.70 -13.56
CA LEU A 48 -4.80 0.63 -13.26
C LEU A 48 -4.62 0.56 -11.74
N PHE A 49 -3.92 -0.47 -11.29
CA PHE A 49 -3.58 -0.64 -9.88
C PHE A 49 -2.10 -0.43 -9.67
N TYR A 50 -1.73 0.30 -8.63
CA TYR A 50 -0.36 0.35 -8.13
C TYR A 50 -0.26 -0.57 -6.93
N HIS A 51 0.72 -1.47 -6.95
CA HIS A 51 1.03 -2.36 -5.83
C HIS A 51 2.36 -1.95 -5.21
N PHE A 52 2.38 -1.90 -3.89
CA PHE A 52 3.54 -1.53 -3.09
C PHE A 52 3.81 -2.62 -2.06
N SER A 53 4.99 -3.23 -2.09
CA SER A 53 5.50 -4.02 -0.97
C SER A 53 6.34 -3.11 -0.10
N VAL A 54 5.98 -2.96 1.17
CA VAL A 54 6.61 -2.02 2.10
C VAL A 54 7.02 -2.72 3.40
N SER A 55 8.04 -2.19 4.06
CA SER A 55 8.44 -2.61 5.41
C SER A 55 8.18 -1.51 6.42
N SER A 56 7.79 -1.92 7.63
CA SER A 56 7.64 -1.04 8.79
C SER A 56 7.86 -1.84 10.08
N GLU A 57 8.82 -1.40 10.90
CA GLU A 57 9.08 -1.99 12.22
C GLU A 57 9.28 -3.52 12.18
N GLY A 58 10.03 -4.03 11.20
CA GLY A 58 10.25 -5.47 10.98
C GLY A 58 9.18 -6.17 10.13
N ASN A 59 7.95 -5.67 10.15
CA ASN A 59 6.83 -6.28 9.42
C ASN A 59 6.84 -5.91 7.93
N PHE A 60 6.19 -6.74 7.11
CA PHE A 60 5.99 -6.53 5.68
C PHE A 60 4.51 -6.39 5.33
N TYR A 61 4.20 -5.43 4.45
CA TYR A 61 2.83 -5.16 4.01
C TYR A 61 2.75 -5.07 2.49
N ARG A 62 1.66 -5.54 1.90
CA ARG A 62 1.29 -5.28 0.51
C ARG A 62 0.11 -4.33 0.46
N LEU A 63 0.33 -3.17 -0.16
CA LEU A 63 -0.68 -2.15 -0.37
C LEU A 63 -1.05 -2.07 -1.84
N ARG A 64 -2.33 -1.84 -2.14
CA ARG A 64 -2.80 -1.54 -3.50
C ARG A 64 -3.55 -0.23 -3.54
N PHE A 65 -3.23 0.60 -4.53
CA PHE A 65 -3.97 1.80 -4.88
C PHE A 65 -4.73 1.58 -6.20
N ASP A 66 -6.04 1.80 -6.16
CA ASP A 66 -6.94 1.79 -7.32
C ASP A 66 -7.12 3.20 -7.87
N THR A 67 -6.59 3.45 -9.07
CA THR A 67 -6.66 4.78 -9.72
C THR A 67 -8.05 5.16 -10.20
N ASN A 68 -8.96 4.21 -10.38
CA ASN A 68 -10.34 4.49 -10.78
C ASN A 68 -11.22 4.83 -9.58
N LYS A 69 -11.05 4.10 -8.48
CA LYS A 69 -11.81 4.33 -7.24
C LYS A 69 -11.15 5.33 -6.29
N MET A 70 -9.90 5.71 -6.56
CA MET A 70 -9.07 6.55 -5.69
C MET A 70 -8.98 6.00 -4.26
N GLY A 71 -8.91 4.67 -4.13
CA GLY A 71 -8.95 3.96 -2.84
C GLY A 71 -7.74 3.06 -2.62
N TRP A 72 -7.37 2.90 -1.35
CA TRP A 72 -6.28 2.04 -0.92
C TRP A 72 -6.77 0.78 -0.22
N MET A 73 -6.03 -0.31 -0.39
CA MET A 73 -6.30 -1.60 0.25
C MET A 73 -5.01 -2.19 0.82
N LEU A 74 -5.07 -2.72 2.04
CA LEU A 74 -4.09 -3.65 2.57
C LEU A 74 -4.42 -5.03 2.01
N GLU A 75 -3.60 -5.51 1.08
CA GLU A 75 -3.78 -6.82 0.46
C GLU A 75 -3.32 -7.92 1.40
N ALA A 76 -2.14 -7.77 2.01
CA ALA A 76 -1.57 -8.78 2.89
C ALA A 76 -0.56 -8.19 3.89
N VAL A 77 -0.30 -8.94 4.96
CA VAL A 77 0.69 -8.64 6.00
C VAL A 77 1.53 -9.88 6.31
N GLU A 78 2.79 -9.68 6.68
CA GLU A 78 3.65 -10.69 7.32
C GLU A 78 4.29 -10.03 8.53
N GLU A 79 4.00 -10.59 9.69
CA GLU A 79 4.56 -10.17 10.98
C GLU A 79 5.80 -11.04 11.24
N ASP A 80 6.87 -10.42 11.74
CA ASP A 80 8.09 -11.11 12.19
C ASP A 80 7.84 -11.88 13.51
#